data_AF-A0A4W3GLH6-F1
#
_entry.id   AF-A0A4W3GLH6-F1
#
_cell.length_a   1.000
_cell.length_b   1.000
_cell.length_c   1.000
_cell.angle_alpha   90.00
_cell.angle_beta   90.00
_cell.angle_gamma   90.00
#
_symmetry.space_group_name_H-M   'P 1'
#
loop_
_entity.id
_entity.type
_entity.pdbx_description
1 polymer ?
#
loop_
_entity_poly.entity_id
_entity_poly.type
_entity_poly.pdbx_seq_one_letter_code
_entity_poly.pdbx_strand_id
1 'polypeptide(L)' 'EEPKQREMELEKEKEGVFGCDLGEHLLHSGRDVPQVVQSCAEFIEQHGVVQGIYRLSGVASKIQKLR' A
#
# COMPACT_ATOMS: atom_id res chain seq x y z
N GLU A 1 -11.48 -35.86 -7.41
CA GLU A 1 -10.53 -35.44 -6.37
C GLU A 1 -9.67 -34.29 -6.91
N GLU A 2 -10.15 -33.07 -6.63
CA GLU A 2 -9.76 -31.82 -7.28
C GLU A 2 -8.43 -31.20 -6.77
N PRO A 3 -7.57 -30.67 -7.67
CA PRO A 3 -6.42 -29.83 -7.30
C PRO A 3 -6.79 -28.35 -7.04
N LYS A 4 -8.06 -27.98 -7.19
CA LYS A 4 -8.55 -26.59 -7.30
C LYS A 4 -8.46 -25.76 -6.00
N GLN A 5 -8.32 -26.41 -4.85
CA GLN A 5 -8.31 -25.72 -3.55
C GLN A 5 -6.98 -25.03 -3.24
N ARG A 6 -5.84 -25.55 -3.70
CA ARG A 6 -4.53 -24.92 -3.46
C ARG A 6 -4.28 -23.67 -4.29
N GLU A 7 -4.89 -23.58 -5.47
CA GLU A 7 -4.73 -22.40 -6.34
C GLU A 7 -5.48 -21.18 -5.78
N MET A 8 -6.67 -21.37 -5.17
CA MET A 8 -7.43 -20.29 -4.51
C MET A 8 -6.77 -19.77 -3.22
N GLU A 9 -6.01 -20.59 -2.48
CA GLU A 9 -5.30 -20.11 -1.28
C GLU A 9 -4.08 -19.24 -1.65
N LEU A 10 -3.45 -19.48 -2.80
CA LEU A 10 -2.29 -18.70 -3.26
C LEU A 10 -2.67 -17.32 -3.84
N GLU A 11 -3.89 -17.19 -4.39
CA GLU A 11 -4.43 -15.91 -4.86
C GLU A 11 -4.74 -14.95 -3.70
N LYS A 12 -5.14 -15.50 -2.54
CA LYS A 12 -5.54 -14.72 -1.37
C LYS A 12 -4.39 -14.09 -0.59
N GLU A 13 -3.17 -14.62 -0.73
CA GLU A 13 -1.96 -14.07 -0.09
C GLU A 13 -1.24 -13.01 -0.94
N LYS A 14 -1.62 -12.84 -2.22
CA LYS A 14 -0.95 -11.92 -3.16
C LYS A 14 -1.64 -10.57 -3.35
N GLU A 15 -2.75 -10.31 -2.66
CA GLU A 15 -3.47 -9.03 -2.71
C GLU A 15 -2.90 -7.94 -1.77
N GLY A 16 -1.68 -8.12 -1.26
CA GLY A 16 -1.02 -7.14 -0.40
C GLY A 16 -0.49 -5.94 -1.19
N VAL A 17 -0.94 -4.72 -0.86
CA VAL A 17 -0.36 -3.47 -1.41
C VAL A 17 1.08 -3.26 -0.94
N PHE A 18 1.43 -3.74 0.25
CA PHE A 18 2.75 -3.54 0.86
C PHE A 18 3.63 -4.78 0.70
N GLY A 19 4.81 -4.60 0.12
CA GLY A 19 5.80 -5.67 -0.06
C GLY A 19 5.68 -6.45 -1.37
N CYS A 20 4.77 -6.06 -2.27
CA CYS A 20 4.67 -6.58 -3.62
C CYS A 20 5.52 -5.77 -4.62
N ASP A 21 5.76 -6.34 -5.80
CA ASP A 21 6.45 -5.65 -6.88
C ASP A 21 5.63 -4.46 -7.40
N LEU A 22 6.30 -3.33 -7.61
CA LEU A 22 5.65 -2.11 -8.07
C LEU A 22 5.06 -2.27 -9.48
N GLY A 23 5.77 -2.92 -10.40
CA GLY A 23 5.31 -3.12 -11.77
C GLY A 23 4.06 -3.99 -11.83
N GLU A 24 4.06 -5.11 -11.09
CA GLU A 24 2.87 -5.96 -10.95
C GLU A 24 1.70 -5.22 -10.32
N HIS A 25 1.94 -4.42 -9.26
CA HIS A 25 0.90 -3.65 -8.60
C HIS A 25 0.27 -2.59 -9.53
N LEU A 26 1.09 -1.88 -10.30
CA LEU A 26 0.62 -0.89 -11.27
C LEU A 26 -0.12 -1.54 -12.43
N LEU A 27 0.38 -2.68 -12.93
CA LEU A 27 -0.27 -3.44 -14.00
C LEU A 27 -1.65 -3.95 -13.56
N HIS A 28 -1.77 -4.51 -12.35
CA HIS A 28 -3.04 -4.99 -11.82
C HIS A 28 -4.02 -3.85 -11.50
N SER A 29 -3.53 -2.72 -10.98
CA SER A 29 -4.39 -1.59 -10.64
C SER A 29 -4.75 -0.70 -11.83
N GLY A 30 -4.02 -0.79 -12.95
CA GLY A 30 -4.21 0.05 -14.13
C GLY A 30 -3.90 1.53 -13.88
N ARG A 31 -3.01 1.82 -12.93
CA ARG A 31 -2.66 3.18 -12.49
C ARG A 31 -1.20 3.48 -12.82
N ASP A 32 -0.90 4.76 -13.02
CA ASP A 32 0.49 5.22 -13.20
C ASP A 32 1.27 5.34 -11.87
N VAL A 33 0.54 5.54 -10.77
CA VAL A 33 1.09 5.71 -9.42
C VAL A 33 0.22 4.94 -8.41
N PRO A 34 0.81 4.25 -7.40
CA PRO A 34 0.05 3.52 -6.40
C PRO A 34 -0.87 4.46 -5.61
N GLN A 35 -2.08 4.00 -5.31
CA GLN A 35 -3.07 4.81 -4.59
C GLN A 35 -2.55 5.32 -3.24
N VAL A 36 -1.83 4.49 -2.50
CA VAL A 36 -1.26 4.86 -1.20
C VAL A 36 -0.31 6.05 -1.31
N VAL A 37 0.49 6.11 -2.39
CA VAL A 37 1.45 7.21 -2.61
C VAL A 37 0.69 8.49 -2.94
N GLN A 38 -0.31 8.42 -3.84
CA GLN A 38 -1.12 9.58 -4.21
C GLN A 38 -1.87 10.15 -2.99
N SER A 39 -2.60 9.31 -2.26
CA SER A 39 -3.39 9.75 -1.11
C SER A 39 -2.53 10.32 0.02
N CYS A 40 -1.36 9.73 0.28
CA CYS A 40 -0.44 10.28 1.29
C CYS A 40 0.12 11.63 0.85
N ALA A 41 0.52 11.79 -0.42
CA ALA A 41 1.05 13.04 -0.93
C ALA A 41 0.01 14.16 -0.86
N GLU A 42 -1.20 13.93 -1.38
CA GLU A 42 -2.31 14.88 -1.34
C GLU A 42 -2.64 15.32 0.09
N PHE A 43 -2.66 14.36 1.04
CA PHE A 43 -2.94 14.68 2.44
C PHE A 43 -1.86 15.55 3.06
N ILE A 44 -0.58 15.26 2.79
CA ILE A 44 0.56 16.03 3.30
C ILE A 44 0.60 17.43 2.68
N GLU A 45 0.29 17.57 1.38
CA GLU A 45 0.21 18.89 0.73
C GLU A 45 -0.88 19.76 1.35
N GLN A 46 -2.04 19.17 1.68
CA GLN A 46 -3.16 19.90 2.26
C GLN A 46 -3.00 20.20 3.76
N HIS A 47 -2.39 19.29 4.54
CA HIS A 47 -2.42 19.36 6.01
C HIS A 47 -1.04 19.24 6.69
N GLY A 48 -0.03 18.77 5.96
CA GLY A 48 1.22 18.26 6.52
C GLY A 48 2.45 19.12 6.24
N VAL A 49 2.32 20.28 5.58
CA VAL A 49 3.43 21.20 5.33
C VAL A 49 3.82 21.92 6.64
N VAL A 50 4.50 21.19 7.53
CA VAL A 50 4.92 21.63 8.86
C VAL A 50 6.41 21.37 9.10
N GLN A 51 6.98 22.01 10.12
CA GLN A 51 8.39 21.82 10.45
C GLN A 51 8.70 20.36 10.79
N GLY A 52 9.64 19.77 10.06
CA GLY A 52 10.05 18.39 10.29
C GLY A 52 9.11 17.33 9.70
N ILE A 53 8.25 17.70 8.74
CA ILE A 53 7.57 16.73 7.88
C ILE A 53 8.58 15.74 7.28
N TYR A 54 8.22 14.46 7.24
CA TYR A 54 9.07 13.31 6.92
C TYR A 54 10.25 13.01 7.87
N ARG A 55 10.67 13.95 8.73
CA ARG A 55 11.73 13.74 9.73
C ARG A 55 11.17 13.22 11.06
N LEU A 56 10.03 13.74 11.49
CA LEU A 56 9.38 13.32 12.74
C LEU A 56 8.59 12.02 12.50
N SER A 57 8.79 11.04 13.37
CA SER A 57 8.09 9.76 13.29
C SER A 57 6.71 9.82 13.94
N GLY A 58 5.71 9.30 13.24
CA GLY A 58 4.40 9.04 13.82
C GLY A 58 4.43 7.90 14.84
N VAL A 59 3.33 7.75 15.59
CA VAL A 59 3.18 6.65 16.56
C VAL A 59 3.11 5.32 15.80
N ALA A 60 4.01 4.38 16.11
CA ALA A 60 4.15 3.10 15.40
C ALA A 60 2.82 2.32 15.30
N SER A 61 2.02 2.28 16.37
CA SER A 61 0.73 1.59 16.37
C SER A 61 -0.32 2.24 15.46
N LYS A 62 -0.23 3.55 15.19
CA LYS A 62 -1.10 4.22 14.21
C LYS A 62 -0.64 3.92 12.79
N ILE A 63 0.67 3.88 12.55
CA ILE A 63 1.25 3.54 11.24
C ILE A 63 0.87 2.11 10.84
N GLN A 64 1.01 1.13 11.74
CA GLN A 64 0.63 -0.25 11.45
C GLN A 64 -0.87 -0.45 11.21
N LYS A 65 -1.74 0.42 11.72
CA LYS A 65 -3.18 0.38 11.42
C LYS A 65 -3.54 0.94 10.04
N LEU A 66 -2.66 1.75 9.44
CA LEU A 66 -2.83 2.34 8.11
C LEU A 66 -2.20 1.48 7.01
N ARG A 67 -1.38 0.51 7.39
CA ARG A 67 -0.72 -0.46 6.51
C ARG A 67 -1.60 -1.69 6.36
#